data_AF-A0A7X0E8X8-F1
#
_entry.id   AF-A0A7X0E8X8-F1
#
_cell.length_a   1.000
_cell.length_b   1.000
_cell.length_c   1.000
_cell.angle_alpha   90.00
_cell.angle_beta   90.00
_cell.angle_gamma   90.00
#
_symmetry.space_group_name_H-M   'P 1'
#
loop_
_entity.id
_entity.type
_entity.pdbx_description
1 polymer ?
#
loop_
_entity_poly.entity_id
_entity_poly.type
_entity_poly.pdbx_seq_one_letter_code
_entity_poly.pdbx_strand_id
1 'polypeptide(L)'
;MNRLRTRRSSLAAAMFALSFACMVPSAKALDALATKTPDVRLQQTLDALVQRARPGTLGVAVLDLQSGVEASVNAGQAFPMMSVFKAPVAAAVLARVDAGKLSLQQQVIVTRADVVSGSAVPSIGAHFRGERMTFTVEQLLQAAVSESDSTAADALMKVVGGPPVVTAFLHAHA
;
A
#
# COMPACT_ATOMS: atom_id res chain seq x y z
N MET A 1 71.88 42.94 -25.05
CA MET A 1 71.59 44.37 -25.34
C MET A 1 70.10 44.54 -25.54
N ASN A 2 69.58 45.72 -25.18
CA ASN A 2 68.18 46.20 -25.26
C ASN A 2 67.18 45.78 -24.18
N ARG A 3 67.14 46.64 -23.15
CA ARG A 3 65.98 46.96 -22.31
C ARG A 3 64.87 47.61 -23.15
N LEU A 4 63.62 47.50 -22.69
CA LEU A 4 62.63 48.58 -22.47
C LEU A 4 61.33 47.92 -21.97
N ARG A 5 60.95 48.11 -20.69
CA ARG A 5 59.88 49.03 -20.20
C ARG A 5 58.52 48.71 -20.84
N THR A 6 57.47 48.36 -20.10
CA THR A 6 56.75 49.27 -19.18
C THR A 6 55.67 48.57 -18.31
N ARG A 7 55.61 48.99 -17.02
CA ARG A 7 54.42 49.39 -16.20
C ARG A 7 53.31 48.33 -15.94
N ARG A 8 52.64 48.20 -14.77
CA ARG A 8 52.45 49.01 -13.53
C ARG A 8 51.62 48.11 -12.56
N SER A 9 52.01 47.94 -11.28
CA SER A 9 51.28 48.34 -10.03
C SER A 9 49.85 47.74 -9.85
N SER A 10 49.37 47.14 -8.75
CA SER A 10 49.53 47.41 -7.30
C SER A 10 48.89 46.28 -6.44
N LEU A 11 49.18 46.27 -5.14
CA LEU A 11 48.61 45.45 -4.06
C LEU A 11 47.08 45.62 -3.84
N ALA A 12 46.42 44.56 -3.33
CA ALA A 12 45.35 44.55 -2.31
C ALA A 12 45.00 43.08 -1.97
N ALA A 13 45.23 42.50 -0.78
CA ALA A 13 44.68 42.75 0.56
C ALA A 13 43.19 42.40 0.74
N ALA A 14 42.96 41.32 1.50
CA ALA A 14 41.85 41.00 2.43
C ALA A 14 40.39 40.93 1.92
N MET A 15 39.68 39.83 2.26
CA MET A 15 38.75 39.81 3.40
C MET A 15 38.03 38.45 3.53
N PHE A 16 38.08 37.91 4.74
CA PHE A 16 37.27 36.79 5.23
C PHE A 16 35.82 37.27 5.37
N ALA A 17 34.86 36.57 4.78
CA ALA A 17 33.44 36.74 5.08
C ALA A 17 32.83 35.38 5.38
N LEU A 18 32.78 35.05 6.67
CA LEU A 18 32.08 33.90 7.21
C LEU A 18 30.57 34.18 7.11
N SER A 19 29.96 33.74 6.01
CA SER A 19 28.51 33.83 5.82
C SER A 19 27.81 32.77 6.68
N PHE A 20 27.46 33.15 7.91
CA PHE A 20 26.47 32.44 8.72
C PHE A 20 25.08 32.71 8.10
N ALA A 21 24.75 31.95 7.06
CA ALA A 21 23.41 31.97 6.49
C ALA A 21 22.46 31.37 7.54
N CYS A 22 21.69 32.23 8.20
CA CYS A 22 20.59 31.86 9.07
C CYS A 22 19.57 31.11 8.19
N MET A 23 19.63 29.77 8.15
CA MET A 23 18.57 28.94 7.59
C MET A 23 17.36 29.12 8.50
N VAL A 24 16.50 30.06 8.15
CA VAL A 24 15.14 30.11 8.69
C VAL A 24 14.45 28.85 8.17
N PRO A 25 14.05 27.90 9.04
CA PRO A 25 13.32 26.74 8.57
C PRO A 25 12.02 27.24 7.93
N SER A 26 11.77 26.77 6.70
CA SER A 26 10.57 27.11 5.94
C SER A 26 9.33 26.71 6.76
N ALA A 27 8.31 27.56 6.83
CA ALA A 27 7.10 27.32 7.65
C ALA A 27 6.42 25.96 7.36
N LYS A 28 6.62 25.40 6.16
CA LYS A 28 6.17 24.05 5.79
C LYS A 28 6.83 22.91 6.58
N ALA A 29 8.06 23.11 7.08
CA ALA A 29 8.74 22.15 7.93
C ALA A 29 8.24 22.18 9.39
N LEU A 30 7.64 23.30 9.83
CA LEU A 30 6.96 23.38 11.13
C LEU A 30 5.59 22.69 11.09
N ASP A 31 4.84 22.82 9.99
CA ASP A 31 3.55 22.11 9.83
C ASP A 31 3.72 20.58 9.76
N ALA A 32 4.82 20.10 9.18
CA ALA A 32 5.13 18.67 9.17
C ALA A 32 5.50 18.10 10.56
N LEU A 33 5.82 18.98 11.52
CA LEU A 33 6.05 18.66 12.93
C LEU A 33 4.84 18.98 13.80
N ALA A 34 3.69 19.36 13.21
CA ALA A 34 2.43 19.43 13.94
C ALA A 34 2.15 18.03 14.49
N THR A 35 2.45 17.85 15.76
CA THR A 35 2.23 16.63 16.51
C THR A 35 0.75 16.31 16.41
N LYS A 36 0.40 15.32 15.59
CA LYS A 36 -0.94 14.75 15.51
C LYS A 36 -1.37 14.44 16.94
N THR A 37 -2.31 15.21 17.48
CA THR A 37 -2.72 15.03 18.88
C THR A 37 -3.48 13.72 18.97
N PRO A 38 -3.02 12.73 19.77
CA PRO A 38 -3.69 11.45 19.87
C PRO A 38 -5.11 11.61 20.42
N ASP A 39 -6.07 10.87 19.86
CA ASP A 39 -7.40 10.79 20.45
C ASP A 39 -7.34 9.85 21.68
N VAL A 40 -7.20 10.48 22.86
CA VAL A 40 -7.08 9.79 24.15
C VAL A 40 -8.31 8.92 24.44
N ARG A 41 -9.51 9.38 24.06
CA ARG A 41 -10.76 8.64 24.32
C ARG A 41 -10.85 7.41 23.44
N LEU A 42 -10.49 7.54 22.16
CA LEU A 42 -10.38 6.42 21.25
C LEU A 42 -9.36 5.39 21.76
N GLN A 43 -8.16 5.83 22.13
CA GLN A 43 -7.12 4.92 22.64
C GLN A 43 -7.58 4.15 23.88
N GLN A 44 -8.18 4.83 24.87
CA GLN A 44 -8.73 4.18 26.06
C GLN A 44 -9.81 3.13 25.72
N THR A 45 -10.63 3.40 24.71
CA THR A 45 -11.66 2.47 24.24
C THR A 45 -11.03 1.22 23.59
N LEU A 46 -9.99 1.40 22.78
CA LEU A 46 -9.25 0.29 22.17
C LEU A 46 -8.54 -0.56 23.24
N ASP A 47 -7.89 0.07 24.21
CA ASP A 47 -7.20 -0.63 25.30
C ASP A 47 -8.19 -1.50 26.10
N ALA A 48 -9.39 -0.99 26.39
CA ALA A 48 -10.44 -1.75 27.08
C ALA A 48 -10.93 -2.96 26.26
N LEU A 49 -11.08 -2.83 24.93
CA LEU A 49 -11.47 -3.93 24.04
C LEU A 49 -10.41 -5.04 24.03
N VAL A 50 -9.13 -4.67 24.03
CA VAL A 50 -8.01 -5.63 24.06
C VAL A 50 -7.99 -6.42 25.36
N GLN A 51 -8.28 -5.80 26.51
CA GLN A 51 -8.38 -6.54 27.77
C GLN A 51 -9.52 -7.56 27.74
N ARG A 52 -10.66 -7.21 27.13
CA ARG A 52 -11.82 -8.11 26.99
C ARG A 52 -11.60 -9.26 26.01
N ALA A 53 -10.69 -9.11 25.05
CA ALA A 53 -10.41 -10.13 24.03
C ALA A 53 -9.61 -11.33 24.58
N ARG A 54 -9.06 -11.25 25.81
CA ARG A 54 -8.23 -12.30 26.39
C ARG A 54 -9.01 -13.62 26.57
N PRO A 55 -8.36 -14.78 26.35
CA PRO A 55 -6.94 -14.97 26.05
C PRO A 55 -6.55 -14.73 24.58
N GLY A 56 -7.46 -14.28 23.72
CA GLY A 56 -7.16 -13.91 22.34
C GLY A 56 -6.27 -12.67 22.24
N THR A 57 -5.65 -12.50 21.07
CA THR A 57 -4.84 -11.33 20.72
C THR A 57 -5.59 -10.48 19.70
N LEU A 58 -5.77 -9.20 19.99
CA LEU A 58 -6.43 -8.24 19.12
C LEU A 58 -5.41 -7.23 18.57
N GLY A 59 -5.40 -7.02 17.27
CA GLY A 59 -4.69 -5.94 16.59
C GLY A 59 -5.68 -4.94 16.02
N VAL A 60 -5.45 -3.65 16.24
CA VAL A 60 -6.29 -2.57 15.70
C VAL A 60 -5.40 -1.43 15.21
N ALA A 61 -5.71 -0.89 14.04
CA ALA A 61 -5.13 0.36 13.56
C ALA A 61 -6.28 1.22 13.00
N VAL A 62 -6.35 2.47 13.44
CA VAL A 62 -7.32 3.46 12.98
C VAL A 62 -6.55 4.67 12.49
N LEU A 63 -6.89 5.16 11.31
CA LEU A 63 -6.37 6.39 10.72
C LEU A 63 -7.56 7.24 10.30
N ASP A 64 -7.66 8.44 10.87
CA ASP A 64 -8.54 9.48 10.34
C ASP A 64 -7.88 10.08 9.10
N LEU A 65 -8.49 9.88 7.93
CA LEU A 65 -7.94 10.33 6.65
C LEU A 65 -7.98 11.87 6.49
N GLN A 66 -8.80 12.59 7.25
CA GLN A 66 -8.88 14.05 7.20
C GLN A 66 -7.85 14.71 8.11
N SER A 67 -7.78 14.27 9.37
CA SER A 67 -6.87 14.87 10.36
C SER A 67 -5.50 14.21 10.40
N GLY A 68 -5.38 13.00 9.87
CA GLY A 68 -4.20 12.15 9.98
C GLY A 68 -4.01 11.55 11.37
N VAL A 69 -4.89 11.80 12.35
CA VAL A 69 -4.77 11.23 13.70
C VAL A 69 -4.88 9.71 13.64
N GLU A 70 -4.01 9.04 14.41
CA GLU A 70 -3.91 7.59 14.46
C GLU A 70 -4.14 7.07 15.89
N ALA A 71 -4.76 5.91 16.00
CA ALA A 71 -4.85 5.14 17.24
C ALA A 71 -4.65 3.66 16.91
N SER A 72 -3.89 2.94 17.73
CA SER A 72 -3.59 1.55 17.43
C SER A 72 -3.27 0.71 18.65
N VAL A 73 -3.41 -0.61 18.48
CA VAL A 73 -3.00 -1.62 19.44
C VAL A 73 -2.36 -2.76 18.66
N ASN A 74 -1.15 -3.20 19.08
CA ASN A 74 -0.39 -4.28 18.45
C ASN A 74 -0.13 -4.05 16.94
N ALA A 75 0.00 -2.78 16.50
CA ALA A 75 0.15 -2.43 15.08
C ALA A 75 1.36 -3.07 14.39
N GLY A 76 2.44 -3.34 15.14
CA GLY A 76 3.65 -3.98 14.61
C GLY A 76 3.62 -5.51 14.57
N GLN A 77 2.52 -6.14 15.01
CA GLN A 77 2.41 -7.60 15.09
C GLN A 77 1.77 -8.17 13.81
N ALA A 78 2.28 -9.32 13.35
CA ALA A 78 1.70 -10.05 12.22
C ALA A 78 0.46 -10.86 12.64
N PHE A 79 -0.58 -10.81 11.82
CA PHE A 79 -1.82 -11.59 11.96
C PHE A 79 -2.11 -12.35 10.66
N PRO A 80 -2.78 -13.52 10.73
CA PRO A 80 -3.23 -14.21 9.53
C PRO A 80 -4.26 -13.34 8.81
N MET A 81 -3.99 -12.98 7.55
CA MET A 81 -4.88 -12.10 6.79
C MET A 81 -6.24 -12.75 6.50
N MET A 82 -6.30 -14.09 6.44
CA MET A 82 -7.47 -14.80 5.91
C MET A 82 -7.91 -14.13 4.59
N SER A 83 -9.20 -14.04 4.28
CA SER A 83 -9.69 -13.40 3.04
C SER A 83 -9.31 -11.92 2.85
N VAL A 84 -8.74 -11.22 3.83
CA VAL A 84 -8.27 -9.83 3.64
C VAL A 84 -7.18 -9.75 2.57
N PHE A 85 -6.43 -10.83 2.32
CA PHE A 85 -5.42 -10.87 1.24
C PHE A 85 -6.00 -10.64 -0.17
N LYS A 86 -7.32 -10.83 -0.36
CA LYS A 86 -7.95 -10.65 -1.66
C LYS A 86 -7.96 -9.19 -2.11
N ALA A 87 -7.96 -8.23 -1.17
CA ALA A 87 -7.86 -6.81 -1.48
C ALA A 87 -6.53 -6.44 -2.18
N PRO A 88 -5.34 -6.81 -1.68
CA PRO A 88 -4.09 -6.55 -2.41
C PRO A 88 -3.95 -7.36 -3.70
N VAL A 89 -4.55 -8.55 -3.81
CA VAL A 89 -4.63 -9.26 -5.10
C VAL A 89 -5.41 -8.43 -6.13
N ALA A 90 -6.59 -7.93 -5.74
CA ALA A 90 -7.41 -7.09 -6.60
C ALA A 90 -6.70 -5.78 -6.98
N ALA A 91 -6.03 -5.13 -6.03
CA ALA A 91 -5.23 -3.93 -6.29
C ALA A 91 -4.11 -4.19 -7.31
N ALA A 92 -3.38 -5.31 -7.17
CA ALA A 92 -2.33 -5.68 -8.11
C ALA A 92 -2.87 -5.99 -9.53
N VAL A 93 -4.07 -6.58 -9.62
CA VAL A 93 -4.76 -6.80 -10.90
C VAL A 93 -5.19 -5.47 -11.52
N LEU A 94 -5.83 -4.59 -10.76
CA LEU A 94 -6.28 -3.28 -11.24
C LEU A 94 -5.12 -2.39 -11.66
N ALA A 95 -4.00 -2.39 -10.93
CA ALA A 95 -2.79 -1.67 -11.33
C ALA A 95 -2.25 -2.14 -12.70
N ARG A 96 -2.41 -3.42 -13.05
CA ARG A 96 -2.06 -3.93 -14.38
C ARG A 96 -3.08 -3.56 -15.45
N VAL A 97 -4.36 -3.45 -15.08
CA VAL A 97 -5.40 -2.92 -15.98
C VAL A 97 -5.10 -1.46 -16.32
N ASP A 98 -4.81 -0.63 -15.32
CA ASP A 98 -4.46 0.78 -15.49
C ASP A 98 -3.19 0.95 -16.36
N ALA A 99 -2.23 0.04 -16.21
CA ALA A 99 -1.03 -0.01 -17.03
C ALA A 99 -1.25 -0.59 -18.45
N GLY A 100 -2.48 -0.94 -18.84
CA GLY A 100 -2.81 -1.54 -20.13
C GLY A 100 -2.26 -2.95 -20.35
N LYS A 101 -1.80 -3.63 -19.29
CA LYS A 101 -1.24 -5.00 -19.34
C LYS A 101 -2.31 -6.08 -19.19
N LEU A 102 -3.47 -5.73 -18.64
CA LEU A 102 -4.66 -6.57 -18.53
C LEU A 102 -5.87 -5.76 -18.99
N SER A 103 -6.96 -6.44 -19.30
CA SER A 103 -8.27 -5.82 -19.53
C SER A 103 -9.29 -6.42 -18.57
N LEU A 104 -10.22 -5.59 -18.08
CA LEU A 104 -11.37 -6.06 -17.29
C LEU A 104 -12.20 -7.09 -18.07
N GLN A 105 -12.26 -6.98 -19.40
CA GLN A 105 -12.97 -7.90 -20.29
C GLN A 105 -12.12 -9.08 -20.77
N GLN A 106 -10.89 -9.20 -20.30
CA GLN A 106 -10.08 -10.37 -20.57
C GLN A 106 -10.78 -11.62 -20.01
N GLN A 107 -10.93 -12.63 -20.85
CA GLN A 107 -11.53 -13.90 -20.47
C GLN A 107 -10.52 -14.80 -19.75
N VAL A 108 -10.97 -15.39 -18.66
CA VAL A 108 -10.22 -16.33 -17.82
C VAL A 108 -11.02 -17.62 -17.75
N ILE A 109 -10.39 -18.73 -18.14
CA ILE A 109 -10.99 -20.05 -18.05
C ILE A 109 -10.72 -20.60 -16.65
N VAL A 110 -11.79 -20.93 -15.94
CA VAL A 110 -11.75 -21.68 -14.68
C VAL A 110 -12.18 -23.10 -15.01
N THR A 111 -11.41 -24.09 -14.55
CA THR A 111 -11.73 -25.52 -14.71
C THR A 111 -12.35 -26.08 -13.45
N ARG A 112 -12.99 -27.25 -13.56
CA ARG A 112 -13.55 -27.95 -12.40
C ARG A 112 -12.51 -28.23 -11.31
N ALA A 113 -11.25 -28.45 -11.69
CA ALA A 113 -10.15 -28.69 -10.75
C ALA A 113 -9.69 -27.42 -10.01
N ASP A 114 -10.02 -26.23 -10.53
CA ASP A 114 -9.71 -24.95 -9.88
C ASP A 114 -10.72 -24.57 -8.80
N VAL A 115 -11.88 -25.23 -8.76
CA VAL A 115 -12.98 -24.85 -7.86
C VAL A 115 -12.63 -25.22 -6.42
N VAL A 116 -12.61 -24.20 -5.56
CA VAL A 116 -12.41 -24.35 -4.12
C VAL A 116 -13.75 -24.47 -3.41
N SER A 117 -14.00 -25.66 -2.84
CA SER A 117 -15.20 -25.98 -2.05
C SER A 117 -15.27 -25.14 -0.76
N GLY A 118 -16.50 -24.76 -0.36
CA GLY A 118 -16.72 -24.01 0.89
C GLY A 118 -16.51 -22.49 0.79
N SER A 119 -16.39 -21.95 -0.42
CA SER A 119 -16.45 -20.50 -0.69
C SER A 119 -17.85 -19.96 -0.39
N ALA A 120 -17.93 -18.68 0.01
CA ALA A 120 -19.17 -18.00 0.40
C ALA A 120 -20.27 -18.10 -0.67
N VAL A 121 -21.53 -17.92 -0.28
CA VAL A 121 -22.69 -18.05 -1.17
C VAL A 121 -23.22 -16.65 -1.51
N PRO A 122 -23.40 -16.31 -2.79
CA PRO A 122 -23.15 -17.12 -3.99
C PRO A 122 -21.64 -17.21 -4.31
N SER A 123 -21.17 -18.39 -4.75
CA SER A 123 -19.81 -18.58 -5.27
C SER A 123 -19.84 -19.08 -6.70
N ILE A 124 -18.79 -18.76 -7.46
CA ILE A 124 -18.43 -19.44 -8.71
C ILE A 124 -18.50 -20.95 -8.51
N GLY A 125 -18.05 -21.46 -7.36
CA GLY A 125 -18.14 -22.88 -7.01
C GLY A 125 -19.57 -23.42 -6.99
N ALA A 126 -20.52 -22.72 -6.34
CA ALA A 126 -21.92 -23.13 -6.27
C ALA A 126 -22.60 -23.18 -7.65
N HIS A 127 -22.21 -22.26 -8.54
CA HIS A 127 -22.77 -22.13 -9.89
C HIS A 127 -21.94 -22.84 -10.97
N PHE A 128 -20.86 -23.54 -10.61
CA PHE A 128 -19.96 -24.16 -11.58
C PHE A 128 -20.63 -25.35 -12.31
N ARG A 129 -20.59 -25.37 -13.65
CA ARG A 129 -21.21 -26.41 -14.50
C ARG A 129 -20.20 -26.92 -15.54
N GLY A 130 -20.27 -28.22 -15.86
CA GLY A 130 -19.36 -28.86 -16.83
C GLY A 130 -17.90 -28.90 -16.35
N GLU A 131 -16.95 -29.04 -17.28
CA GLU A 131 -15.51 -29.13 -16.97
C GLU A 131 -14.80 -27.77 -16.95
N ARG A 132 -15.39 -26.76 -17.60
CA ARG A 132 -14.80 -25.42 -17.73
C ARG A 132 -15.90 -24.37 -17.83
N MET A 133 -15.65 -23.22 -17.24
CA MET A 133 -16.45 -22.00 -17.40
C MET A 133 -15.51 -20.82 -17.65
N THR A 134 -16.03 -19.80 -18.32
CA THR A 134 -15.26 -18.60 -18.65
C THR A 134 -15.84 -17.41 -17.92
N PHE A 135 -14.96 -16.60 -17.33
CA PHE A 135 -15.31 -15.39 -16.60
C PHE A 135 -14.44 -14.23 -17.08
N THR A 136 -14.94 -13.01 -17.02
CA THR A 136 -14.10 -11.82 -17.22
C THR A 136 -13.27 -11.52 -15.96
N VAL A 137 -12.16 -10.80 -16.10
CA VAL A 137 -11.39 -10.30 -14.94
C VAL A 137 -12.29 -9.46 -14.02
N GLU A 138 -13.21 -8.66 -14.56
CA GLU A 138 -14.21 -7.91 -13.80
C GLU A 138 -15.11 -8.82 -12.94
N GLN A 139 -15.66 -9.88 -13.51
CA GLN A 139 -16.50 -10.84 -12.78
C GLN A 139 -15.72 -11.52 -11.65
N LEU A 140 -14.47 -11.89 -11.91
CA LEU A 140 -13.61 -12.49 -10.89
C LEU A 140 -13.27 -11.50 -9.78
N LEU A 141 -13.00 -10.22 -10.09
CA LEU A 141 -12.76 -9.17 -9.10
C LEU A 141 -13.98 -8.98 -8.21
N GLN A 142 -15.17 -8.89 -8.81
CA GLN A 142 -16.43 -8.73 -8.08
C GLN A 142 -16.66 -9.89 -7.11
N ALA A 143 -16.53 -11.13 -7.58
CA ALA A 143 -16.72 -12.33 -6.75
C ALA A 143 -15.65 -12.44 -5.64
N ALA A 144 -14.37 -12.18 -5.96
CA ALA A 144 -13.29 -12.28 -4.98
C ALA A 144 -13.41 -11.25 -3.86
N VAL A 145 -13.73 -9.99 -4.18
CA VAL A 145 -13.72 -8.90 -3.20
C VAL A 145 -15.06 -8.77 -2.49
N SER A 146 -16.17 -8.81 -3.22
CA SER A 146 -17.50 -8.56 -2.64
C SER A 146 -18.10 -9.81 -2.00
N GLU A 147 -17.79 -10.98 -2.53
CA GLU A 147 -18.34 -12.25 -2.05
C GLU A 147 -17.26 -13.10 -1.35
N SER A 148 -16.01 -12.65 -1.28
CA SER A 148 -14.90 -13.43 -0.71
C SER A 148 -14.72 -14.81 -1.39
N ASP A 149 -15.08 -14.94 -2.67
CA ASP A 149 -14.95 -16.20 -3.41
C ASP A 149 -13.47 -16.60 -3.55
N SER A 150 -13.12 -17.78 -3.04
CA SER A 150 -11.73 -18.29 -3.09
C SER A 150 -11.32 -18.79 -4.48
N THR A 151 -12.26 -19.35 -5.26
CA THR A 151 -11.98 -19.77 -6.65
C THR A 151 -11.64 -18.55 -7.50
N ALA A 152 -12.40 -17.46 -7.34
CA ALA A 152 -12.14 -16.21 -8.03
C ALA A 152 -10.79 -15.60 -7.63
N ALA A 153 -10.48 -15.58 -6.34
CA ALA A 153 -9.21 -15.08 -5.84
C ALA A 153 -8.02 -15.89 -6.37
N ASP A 154 -8.12 -17.22 -6.42
CA ASP A 154 -7.06 -18.08 -6.95
C ASP A 154 -6.89 -17.90 -8.46
N ALA A 155 -7.99 -17.70 -9.21
CA ALA A 155 -7.95 -17.36 -10.62
C ALA A 155 -7.23 -16.01 -10.86
N LEU A 156 -7.57 -14.98 -10.08
CA LEU A 156 -6.89 -13.67 -10.15
C LEU A 156 -5.42 -13.75 -9.73
N MET A 157 -5.10 -14.57 -8.73
CA MET A 157 -3.73 -14.84 -8.31
C MET A 157 -2.91 -15.45 -9.46
N LYS A 158 -3.50 -16.36 -10.24
CA LYS A 158 -2.84 -16.90 -11.45
C LYS A 158 -2.68 -15.82 -12.52
N VAL A 159 -3.72 -15.01 -12.78
CA VAL A 159 -3.69 -13.91 -13.76
C VAL A 159 -2.58 -12.89 -13.45
N VAL A 160 -2.38 -12.55 -12.18
CA VAL A 160 -1.34 -11.60 -11.77
C VAL A 160 0.07 -12.24 -11.74
N GLY A 161 0.19 -13.55 -11.87
CA GLY A 161 1.49 -14.26 -11.90
C GLY A 161 1.96 -14.80 -10.55
N GLY A 162 1.03 -14.99 -9.62
CA GLY A 162 1.26 -15.69 -8.35
C GLY A 162 1.59 -14.80 -7.15
N PRO A 163 1.66 -15.38 -5.94
CA PRO A 163 1.85 -14.64 -4.70
C PRO A 163 3.08 -13.72 -4.67
N PRO A 164 4.26 -14.10 -5.21
CA PRO A 164 5.43 -13.22 -5.19
C PRO A 164 5.21 -11.89 -5.90
N VAL A 165 4.38 -11.85 -6.95
CA VAL A 165 4.05 -10.60 -7.65
C VAL A 165 3.22 -9.69 -6.77
N VAL A 166 2.24 -10.24 -6.05
CA VAL A 166 1.38 -9.46 -5.16
C VAL A 166 2.18 -8.94 -3.96
N THR A 167 3.09 -9.76 -3.41
CA THR A 167 4.02 -9.33 -2.36
C THR A 167 4.95 -8.22 -2.86
N ALA A 168 5.53 -8.35 -4.05
CA ALA A 168 6.38 -7.32 -4.63
C ALA A 168 5.59 -6.02 -4.90
N PHE A 169 4.34 -6.14 -5.36
CA PHE A 169 3.44 -5.00 -5.53
C PHE A 169 3.22 -4.28 -4.19
N LEU A 170 2.90 -5.00 -3.11
CA LEU A 170 2.73 -4.41 -1.78
C LEU A 170 4.01 -3.70 -1.29
N HIS A 171 5.18 -4.33 -1.43
CA HIS A 171 6.44 -3.70 -1.02
C HIS A 171 6.78 -2.43 -1.82
N ALA A 172 6.33 -2.33 -3.07
CA ALA A 172 6.54 -1.15 -3.90
C ALA A 172 5.57 0.01 -3.58
N HIS A 173 4.54 -0.23 -2.76
CA HIS A 173 3.51 0.76 -2.37
C HIS A 173 3.36 0.89 -0.84
N ALA A 174 4.37 0.44 -0.09
CA ALA A 174 4.44 0.54 1.37
C ALA A 174 5.18 1.82 1.81
#